data_AF-A0A7K1BCJ0-F1
#
_entry.id   AF-A0A7K1BCJ0-F1
#
_cell.length_a   1.000
_cell.length_b   1.000
_cell.length_c   1.000
_cell.angle_alpha   90.00
_cell.angle_beta   90.00
_cell.angle_gamma   90.00
#
_symmetry.space_group_name_H-M   'P 1'
#
loop_
_entity.id
_entity.type
_entity.pdbx_description
1 polymer ?
#
loop_
_entity_poly.entity_id
_entity_poly.type
_entity_poly.pdbx_seq_one_letter_code
_entity_poly.pdbx_strand_id
1 'polypeptide(L)' 'MAVLVRGRPWAAVVADMIEGVVVANRLTPPVADRVRTELWAAIGHEWPADLPRVA' A
#
# COMPACT_ATOMS: atom_id res chain seq x y z
N MET A 1 6.49 14.64 4.28
CA MET A 1 7.43 13.54 4.61
C MET A 1 7.25 12.47 3.55
N ALA A 2 8.33 12.01 2.91
CA ALA A 2 8.31 10.96 1.90
C ALA A 2 9.44 9.96 2.18
N VAL A 3 9.24 8.70 1.82
CA VAL A 3 10.22 7.62 2.03
C VAL A 3 10.54 6.98 0.68
N LEU A 4 11.83 6.87 0.35
CA LEU A 4 12.30 6.16 -0.83
C LEU A 4 12.58 4.70 -0.48
N VAL A 5 11.90 3.78 -1.16
CA VAL A 5 12.13 2.33 -1.05
C VAL A 5 12.82 1.84 -2.32
N ARG A 6 13.90 1.06 -2.18
CA ARG A 6 14.67 0.50 -3.31
C ARG A 6 14.70 -1.03 -3.24
N GLY A 7 14.76 -1.67 -4.42
CA GLY A 7 14.95 -3.12 -4.53
C GLY A 7 13.74 -3.97 -4.13
N ARG A 8 12.56 -3.36 -3.92
CA ARG A 8 11.32 -4.09 -3.63
C ARG A 8 10.29 -3.90 -4.75
N PRO A 9 9.56 -4.96 -5.14
CA PRO A 9 8.44 -4.82 -6.06
C PRO A 9 7.40 -3.84 -5.52
N TRP A 10 6.78 -3.06 -6.40
CA TRP A 10 5.74 -2.10 -6.04
C TRP A 10 4.64 -2.71 -5.18
N ALA A 11 4.07 -3.82 -5.61
CA ALA A 11 3.01 -4.51 -4.89
C ALA A 11 3.41 -4.88 -3.45
N ALA A 12 4.69 -5.19 -3.22
CA ALA A 12 5.21 -5.51 -1.89
C ALA A 12 5.40 -4.26 -1.02
N VAL A 13 5.62 -3.08 -1.62
CA VAL A 13 5.61 -1.80 -0.89
C VAL A 13 4.19 -1.43 -0.49
N VAL A 14 3.24 -1.55 -1.43
CA VAL A 14 1.81 -1.29 -1.18
C VAL A 14 1.25 -2.22 -0.10
N ALA A 15 1.56 -3.51 -0.15
CA ALA A 15 1.13 -4.48 0.85
C ALA A 15 1.55 -4.04 2.26
N ASP A 16 2.82 -3.64 2.43
CA ASP A 16 3.33 -3.18 3.72
C ASP A 16 2.66 -1.86 4.17
N MET A 17 2.38 -0.95 3.24
CA MET A 17 1.67 0.30 3.54
C MET A 17 0.24 0.03 4.01
N ILE A 18 -0.48 -0.88 3.35
CA ILE A 18 -1.82 -1.31 3.73
C ILE A 18 -1.80 -1.97 5.11
N GLU A 19 -0.85 -2.86 5.37
CA GLU A 19 -0.74 -3.51 6.68
C GLU A 19 -0.35 -2.49 7.77
N GLY A 20 0.46 -1.50 7.44
CA GLY A 20 0.75 -0.36 8.31
C GLY A 20 -0.52 0.38 8.73
N VAL A 21 -1.47 0.61 7.82
CA VAL A 21 -2.78 1.20 8.14
C VAL A 21 -3.55 0.32 9.12
N VAL A 22 -3.60 -0.99 8.90
CA VAL A 22 -4.30 -1.92 9.79
C VAL A 22 -3.72 -1.92 11.20
N VAL A 23 -2.40 -2.07 11.32
CA VAL A 23 -1.70 -2.15 12.60
C VAL A 23 -1.77 -0.81 13.35
N ALA A 24 -1.51 0.31 12.67
CA ALA A 24 -1.52 1.63 13.30
C ALA A 24 -2.90 2.02 13.85
N ASN A 25 -3.97 1.55 13.20
CA ASN A 25 -5.34 1.82 13.62
C ASN A 25 -5.96 0.69 14.44
N ARG A 26 -5.19 -0.35 14.78
CA ARG A 26 -5.63 -1.52 15.57
C ARG A 26 -6.90 -2.17 15.00
N LEU A 27 -7.00 -2.25 13.67
CA LEU A 27 -8.16 -2.86 13.03
C LEU A 27 -8.12 -4.37 13.22
N THR A 28 -9.27 -4.94 13.57
CA THR A 28 -9.45 -6.38 13.71
C THR A 28 -10.42 -6.91 12.66
N PRO A 29 -10.43 -8.23 12.38
CA PRO A 29 -11.47 -8.82 11.55
C PRO A 29 -12.88 -8.53 12.11
N PRO A 30 -13.90 -8.34 11.25
CA PRO A 30 -13.85 -8.41 9.78
C PRO A 30 -13.43 -7.07 9.11
N VAL A 31 -13.30 -5.99 9.90
CA VAL A 31 -13.03 -4.65 9.36
C VAL A 31 -11.66 -4.58 8.70
N ALA A 32 -10.65 -5.22 9.30
CA ALA A 32 -9.31 -5.28 8.73
C ALA A 32 -9.30 -5.89 7.31
N ASP A 33 -10.08 -6.95 7.08
CA ASP A 33 -10.13 -7.64 5.78
C ASP A 33 -10.83 -6.79 4.72
N ARG A 34 -11.90 -6.09 5.13
CA ARG A 34 -12.60 -5.13 4.28
C ARG A 34 -11.67 -3.98 3.87
N VAL A 35 -10.95 -3.38 4.82
CA VAL A 35 -10.02 -2.29 4.54
C VAL A 35 -8.89 -2.73 3.63
N ARG A 36 -8.32 -3.92 3.83
CA ARG A 36 -7.30 -4.47 2.90
C ARG A 36 -7.84 -4.56 1.48
N THR A 37 -9.07 -5.06 1.32
CA THR A 37 -9.73 -5.19 0.02
C THR A 37 -9.98 -3.83 -0.63
N GLU A 38 -10.53 -2.88 0.12
CA GLU A 38 -10.86 -1.54 -0.36
C GLU A 38 -9.61 -0.75 -0.76
N LEU A 39 -8.55 -0.80 0.06
CA LEU A 39 -7.30 -0.10 -0.25
C LEU A 39 -6.58 -0.68 -1.46
N TRP A 40 -6.57 -2.02 -1.60
CA TRP A 40 -6.05 -2.65 -2.81
C TRP A 40 -6.83 -2.24 -4.06
N ALA A 41 -8.16 -2.24 -3.99
CA ALA A 41 -9.01 -1.82 -5.10
C ALA A 41 -8.80 -0.33 -5.46
N ALA A 42 -8.55 0.53 -4.47
CA ALA A 42 -8.31 1.95 -4.69
C ALA A 42 -6.96 2.25 -5.36
N ILE A 43 -5.92 1.47 -5.05
CA ILE A 43 -4.56 1.68 -5.60
C ILE A 43 -4.41 1.01 -6.98
N GLY A 44 -4.99 -0.17 -7.17
CA GLY A 44 -4.74 -1.02 -8.33
C GLY A 44 -3.46 -1.87 -8.21
N HIS A 45 -3.24 -2.78 -9.16
CA HIS A 45 -2.16 -3.77 -9.09
C HIS A 45 -0.83 -3.32 -9.70
N GLU A 46 -0.83 -2.25 -10.48
CA GLU A 46 0.34 -1.80 -11.23
C GLU A 46 0.85 -0.46 -10.72
N TRP A 47 2.18 -0.31 -10.76
CA TRP A 47 2.79 1.00 -10.56
C TRP A 47 2.51 1.82 -11.84
N PRO A 48 1.96 3.03 -11.74
CA PRO A 48 1.78 3.86 -12.92
C PRO A 48 3.15 4.17 -13.51
N ALA A 49 3.43 3.61 -14.68
CA ALA A 49 4.73 3.76 -15.36
C ALA A 49 5.03 5.22 -15.75
N ASP A 50 4.02 6.08 -15.71
CA ASP A 50 3.99 7.48 -16.09
C ASP A 50 4.15 8.48 -14.92
N LEU A 51 4.26 8.02 -13.67
CA LEU A 51 4.65 8.91 -12.58
C LEU A 51 6.10 9.37 -12.78
N PRO A 52 6.38 10.69 -12.79
CA PRO A 52 7.73 11.19 -12.99
C PRO A 52 8.64 10.58 -11.93
N ARG A 53 9.69 9.88 -12.39
CA ARG A 53 10.74 9.39 -11.50
C ARG A 53 11.34 10.64 -10.85
N VAL A 54 11.05 10.82 -9.57
CA VAL A 54 11.67 11.88 -8.78
C VAL A 54 13.16 11.55 -8.75
N ALA A 55 13.96 12.42 -9.40
CA ALA A 55 15.41 12.32 -9.50
C ALA A 55 16.08 12.48 -8.13
#